data_AF-A0A380WAV1-F1
#
_entry.id   AF-A0A380WAV1-F1
#
_cell.length_a   1.000
_cell.length_b   1.000
_cell.length_c   1.000
_cell.angle_alpha   90.00
_cell.angle_beta   90.00
_cell.angle_gamma   90.00
#
_symmetry.space_group_name_H-M   'P 1'
#
loop_
_entity.id
_entity.type
_entity.pdbx_description
1 polymer ?
#
loop_
_entity_poly.entity_id
_entity_poly.type
_entity_poly.pdbx_seq_one_letter_code
_entity_poly.pdbx_strand_id
1 'polypeptide(L)'
;MPTPDISDEVLKATITAYEGCERDQSRTANLLGLARSTVQNRLRRAAERGMLGPEETKPGYVLKSIASKAADGSWTKQVREHGEEYAVPDGHSIKGESALIDAEGRLIQKWVKTREEPSALDVADILAKRFENYEPSAKPVKCPAVTDTDLLTLVPCNDWHVGMFAWERETNTNWDLKIAERSIGDGIEDAIERSPASGTAIVLGGGDLTHADNNRNQTSRSANQLDVDGRHQKIVEAAGNLMVRTVDAALRRNRRVIVRNLKGNHDEETAPAIAWFLRAWYRNEPRVEVDLDQSLFFYHRFGKVLLAATHGHEAKLKDMPQIMAHRRAEDWGATKFRYAHGFHIHHQSKFATEGGGVIMESHQAPIPQDAWHFGSGFLSGRSLQTITYHQNYGEISRVRVAMLDAEERAA
;
A
#
# COMPACT_ATOMS: atom_id res chain seq x y z
N MET A 1 60.19 60.88 -38.05
CA MET A 1 59.52 59.78 -38.78
C MET A 1 58.92 58.84 -37.76
N PRO A 2 57.60 58.58 -37.78
CA PRO A 2 56.99 57.68 -36.82
C PRO A 2 57.47 56.25 -37.03
N THR A 3 57.90 55.60 -35.94
CA THR A 3 58.36 54.21 -35.89
C THR A 3 57.22 53.29 -36.36
N PRO A 4 57.47 52.32 -37.27
CA PRO A 4 56.41 51.43 -37.77
C PRO A 4 55.74 50.66 -36.62
N ASP A 5 54.42 50.53 -36.69
CA ASP A 5 53.63 49.84 -35.67
C ASP A 5 53.93 48.33 -35.71
N ILE A 6 54.03 47.70 -34.53
CA ILE A 6 54.35 46.28 -34.42
C ILE A 6 53.09 45.48 -34.75
N SER A 7 53.19 44.52 -35.67
CA SER A 7 52.06 43.69 -36.08
C SER A 7 51.63 42.72 -34.99
N ASP A 8 50.33 42.38 -34.97
CA ASP A 8 49.76 41.45 -34.01
C ASP A 8 50.37 40.04 -34.09
N GLU A 9 50.81 39.61 -35.27
CA GLU A 9 51.50 38.32 -35.44
C GLU A 9 52.82 38.28 -34.67
N VAL A 10 53.58 39.38 -34.71
CA VAL A 10 54.85 39.50 -33.98
C VAL A 10 54.62 39.53 -32.47
N LEU A 11 53.54 40.16 -32.02
CA LEU A 11 53.15 40.18 -30.61
C LEU A 11 52.73 38.80 -30.14
N LYS A 12 51.87 38.09 -30.88
CA LYS A 12 51.44 36.72 -30.56
C LYS A 12 52.60 35.73 -30.50
N ALA A 13 53.50 35.75 -31.48
CA ALA A 13 54.68 34.90 -31.48
C ALA A 13 55.58 35.17 -30.25
N THR A 14 55.67 36.44 -29.83
CA THR A 14 56.43 36.82 -28.62
C THR A 14 55.74 36.31 -27.35
N ILE A 15 54.41 36.33 -27.27
CA ILE A 15 53.65 35.80 -26.12
C ILE A 15 53.81 34.28 -26.02
N THR A 16 53.68 33.54 -27.13
CA THR A 16 53.87 32.08 -27.15
C THR A 16 55.28 31.68 -26.70
N ALA A 17 56.30 32.38 -27.19
CA ALA A 17 57.67 32.14 -26.75
C ALA A 17 57.87 32.50 -25.26
N TYR A 18 57.20 33.55 -24.77
CA TYR A 18 57.23 33.97 -23.37
C TYR A 18 56.59 32.94 -22.45
N GLU A 19 55.44 32.38 -22.82
CA GLU A 19 54.79 31.31 -22.08
C GLU A 19 55.61 30.02 -22.09
N GLY A 20 56.18 29.63 -23.24
CA GLY A 20 57.06 28.47 -23.37
C GLY A 20 58.39 28.60 -22.61
N CYS A 21 58.78 29.81 -22.25
CA CYS A 21 59.94 30.09 -21.39
C CYS A 21 59.56 30.32 -19.92
N GLU A 22 58.41 29.81 -19.47
CA GLU A 22 57.91 29.95 -18.09
C GLU A 22 57.76 31.42 -17.65
N ARG A 23 57.42 32.32 -18.60
CA ARG A 23 57.29 33.76 -18.37
C ARG A 23 58.60 34.46 -17.97
N ASP A 24 59.76 33.92 -18.35
CA ASP A 24 61.07 34.59 -18.18
C ASP A 24 61.44 35.41 -19.43
N GLN A 25 61.50 36.75 -19.29
CA GLN A 25 61.78 37.67 -20.40
C GLN A 25 63.21 37.54 -20.95
N SER A 26 64.19 37.18 -20.12
CA SER A 26 65.59 37.05 -20.53
C SER A 26 65.81 35.78 -21.35
N ARG A 27 65.20 34.67 -20.92
CA ARG A 27 65.19 33.41 -21.69
C ARG A 27 64.43 33.57 -23.01
N THR A 28 63.29 34.24 -22.98
CA THR A 28 62.49 34.54 -24.17
C THR A 28 63.27 35.39 -25.18
N ALA A 29 64.00 36.39 -24.68
CA ALA A 29 64.85 37.25 -25.50
C ALA A 29 65.98 36.45 -26.18
N ASN A 30 66.65 35.58 -25.41
CA ASN A 30 67.68 34.70 -25.96
C ASN A 30 67.10 33.73 -27.01
N LEU A 31 65.93 33.13 -26.75
CA LEU A 31 65.27 32.20 -27.67
C LEU A 31 64.89 32.86 -28.99
N LEU A 32 64.40 34.10 -28.94
CA LEU A 32 63.99 34.86 -30.12
C LEU A 32 65.15 35.59 -30.80
N GLY A 33 66.37 35.55 -30.22
CA GLY A 33 67.52 36.31 -30.71
C GLY A 33 67.34 37.83 -30.63
N LEU A 34 66.56 38.31 -29.65
CA LEU A 34 66.21 39.72 -29.48
C LEU A 34 66.84 40.30 -28.21
N ALA A 35 66.98 41.62 -28.15
CA ALA A 35 67.28 42.29 -26.89
C ALA A 35 66.11 42.13 -25.91
N ARG A 36 66.40 41.93 -24.61
CA ARG A 36 65.38 41.82 -23.55
C ARG A 36 64.42 43.01 -23.54
N SER A 37 64.92 44.22 -23.79
CA SER A 37 64.11 45.43 -23.89
C SER A 37 63.09 45.38 -25.04
N THR A 38 63.39 44.67 -26.13
CA THR A 38 62.48 44.47 -27.26
C THR A 38 61.35 43.51 -26.90
N VAL A 39 61.66 42.40 -26.21
CA VAL A 39 60.64 41.46 -25.70
C VAL A 39 59.72 42.16 -24.69
N GLN A 40 60.30 42.93 -23.76
CA GLN A 40 59.54 43.72 -22.79
C GLN A 40 58.60 44.74 -23.48
N ASN A 41 59.08 45.44 -24.52
CA ASN A 41 58.27 46.38 -25.27
C ASN A 41 57.10 45.67 -25.99
N ARG A 42 57.34 44.51 -26.60
CA ARG A 42 56.30 43.71 -27.27
C ARG A 42 55.26 43.17 -26.31
N LEU A 43 55.66 42.63 -25.16
CA LEU A 43 54.71 42.18 -24.14
C LEU A 43 53.85 43.33 -23.60
N ARG A 44 54.43 44.53 -23.43
CA ARG A 44 53.66 45.73 -23.08
C ARG A 44 52.63 46.08 -24.16
N ARG A 45 53.01 46.07 -25.44
CA ARG A 45 52.08 46.31 -26.55
C ARG A 45 50.98 45.24 -26.65
N ALA A 46 51.32 43.98 -26.36
CA ALA A 46 50.35 42.89 -26.30
C ALA A 46 49.33 43.09 -25.16
N ALA A 47 49.79 43.55 -23.98
CA ALA A 47 48.90 43.89 -22.87
C ALA A 47 47.99 45.08 -23.22
N GLU A 48 48.52 46.13 -23.84
CA GLU A 48 47.75 47.30 -24.33
C GLU A 48 46.64 46.88 -25.31
N ARG A 49 46.84 45.79 -26.05
CA ARG A 49 45.86 45.21 -27.00
C ARG A 49 44.97 44.13 -26.37
N GLY A 50 45.02 43.95 -25.05
CA GLY A 50 44.20 42.96 -24.32
C GLY A 50 44.58 41.50 -24.58
N MET A 51 45.76 41.24 -25.15
CA MET A 51 46.23 39.91 -25.52
C MET A 51 46.85 39.13 -24.34
N LEU A 52 46.89 39.74 -23.14
CA LEU A 52 47.43 39.19 -21.90
C LEU A 52 46.40 39.27 -20.76
N GLY A 53 45.18 38.74 -20.98
CA GLY A 53 44.00 38.89 -20.10
C GLY A 53 44.20 38.52 -18.61
N PRO A 54 43.26 38.87 -17.71
CA PRO A 54 43.48 38.74 -16.27
C PRO A 54 43.25 37.31 -15.74
N GLU A 55 44.20 36.81 -14.93
CA GLU A 55 44.22 35.47 -14.34
C GLU A 55 43.82 35.41 -12.85
N GLU A 56 43.51 36.53 -12.17
CA GLU A 56 43.35 36.51 -10.70
C GLU A 56 41.90 36.61 -10.20
N THR A 57 41.48 35.57 -9.47
CA THR A 57 40.32 35.57 -8.56
C THR A 57 40.77 35.62 -7.10
N LYS A 58 39.91 36.13 -6.20
CA LYS A 58 40.14 36.00 -4.75
C LYS A 58 39.99 34.52 -4.34
N PRO A 59 40.71 34.03 -3.32
CA PRO A 59 40.50 32.68 -2.79
C PRO A 59 39.01 32.46 -2.44
N GLY A 60 38.42 31.36 -2.95
CA GLY A 60 37.00 31.02 -2.77
C GLY A 60 36.02 31.58 -3.82
N TYR A 61 36.52 32.07 -4.97
CA TYR A 61 35.71 32.62 -6.06
C TYR A 61 36.16 32.09 -7.43
N VAL A 62 35.20 31.82 -8.31
CA VAL A 62 35.43 31.37 -9.70
C VAL A 62 34.83 32.35 -10.72
N LEU A 63 35.47 32.48 -11.88
CA LEU A 63 35.00 33.31 -13.00
C LEU A 63 33.94 32.57 -13.80
N LYS A 64 32.70 33.08 -13.82
CA LYS A 64 31.56 32.42 -14.49
C LYS A 64 31.27 32.95 -15.91
N SER A 65 31.49 34.24 -16.18
CA SER A 65 31.47 34.81 -17.52
C SER A 65 32.17 36.16 -17.54
N ILE A 66 32.72 36.54 -18.70
CA ILE A 66 33.26 37.88 -18.98
C ILE A 66 32.44 38.44 -20.14
N ALA A 67 31.70 39.52 -19.91
CA ALA A 67 30.98 40.23 -20.96
C ALA A 67 31.54 41.66 -21.05
N SER A 68 32.16 42.00 -22.18
CA SER A 68 32.71 43.33 -22.43
C SER A 68 31.74 44.17 -23.25
N LYS A 69 31.37 45.34 -22.74
CA LYS A 69 30.95 46.46 -23.59
C LYS A 69 32.06 47.50 -23.53
N ALA A 70 32.54 47.94 -24.70
CA ALA A 70 33.63 48.88 -24.82
C ALA A 70 33.33 50.20 -24.09
N ALA A 71 34.41 50.83 -23.62
CA ALA A 71 34.53 52.13 -22.94
C ALA A 71 34.09 52.16 -21.45
N ASP A 72 35.12 52.02 -20.60
CA ASP A 72 35.27 52.61 -19.27
C ASP A 72 34.58 51.98 -18.04
N GLY A 73 34.86 50.70 -17.80
CA GLY A 73 34.66 50.09 -16.48
C GLY A 73 34.25 48.64 -16.57
N SER A 74 35.21 47.73 -16.50
CA SER A 74 34.94 46.30 -16.34
C SER A 74 34.35 46.05 -14.96
N TRP A 75 33.13 45.52 -14.90
CA TRP A 75 32.52 45.07 -13.64
C TRP A 75 32.59 43.54 -13.57
N THR A 76 33.27 43.03 -12.54
CA THR A 76 33.38 41.59 -12.29
C THR A 76 32.20 41.14 -11.44
N LYS A 77 31.28 40.35 -12.00
CA LYS A 77 30.22 39.71 -11.22
C LYS A 77 30.79 38.48 -10.51
N GLN A 78 31.25 38.69 -9.28
CA GLN A 78 31.72 37.63 -8.41
C GLN A 78 30.52 36.95 -7.74
N VAL A 79 30.47 35.63 -7.80
CA VAL A 79 29.50 34.81 -7.06
C VAL A 79 30.26 33.92 -6.10
N ARG A 80 29.69 33.70 -4.92
CA ARG A 80 30.24 32.77 -3.92
C ARG A 80 30.43 31.39 -4.55
N GLU A 81 31.48 30.72 -4.13
CA GLU A 81 31.68 29.30 -4.39
C GLU A 81 30.43 28.49 -4.06
N HIS A 82 30.21 27.39 -4.78
CA HIS A 82 29.14 26.46 -4.45
C HIS A 82 29.37 25.92 -3.03
N GLY A 83 28.32 25.89 -2.22
CA GLY A 83 28.38 25.18 -0.93
C GLY A 83 28.55 23.68 -1.13
N GLU A 84 28.72 22.95 -0.03
CA GLU A 84 28.78 21.48 -0.04
C GLU A 84 27.52 20.86 -0.67
N GLU A 85 27.66 19.67 -1.26
CA GLU A 85 26.50 18.92 -1.75
C GLU A 85 25.51 18.67 -0.61
N TYR A 86 24.23 18.92 -0.87
CA TYR A 86 23.19 18.72 0.13
C TYR A 86 23.02 17.23 0.43
N ALA A 87 23.39 16.82 1.65
CA ALA A 87 23.03 15.52 2.21
C ALA A 87 21.67 15.60 2.90
N VAL A 88 20.81 14.60 2.67
CA VAL A 88 19.57 14.46 3.42
C VAL A 88 19.93 14.18 4.89
N PRO A 89 19.39 14.93 5.86
CA PRO A 89 19.64 14.68 7.28
C PRO A 89 19.28 13.24 7.68
N ASP A 90 20.04 12.66 8.59
CA ASP A 90 19.75 11.33 9.13
C ASP A 90 18.33 11.27 9.72
N GLY A 91 17.56 10.22 9.39
CA GLY A 91 16.16 10.07 9.80
C GLY A 91 15.13 10.83 8.95
N HIS A 92 15.57 11.51 7.89
CA HIS A 92 14.68 12.17 6.94
C HIS A 92 14.56 11.41 5.61
N SER A 93 13.36 11.38 5.02
CA SER A 93 13.10 10.90 3.66
C SER A 93 12.75 12.07 2.74
N ILE A 94 13.09 11.98 1.43
CA ILE A 94 12.72 12.99 0.44
C ILE A 94 11.24 12.85 0.11
N LYS A 95 10.44 13.83 0.51
CA LYS A 95 9.00 13.91 0.21
C LYS A 95 8.71 14.33 -1.23
N GLY A 96 9.61 15.12 -1.81
CA GLY A 96 9.47 15.58 -3.18
C GLY A 96 10.43 16.70 -3.52
N GLU A 97 10.55 16.95 -4.81
CA GLU A 97 11.47 17.93 -5.38
C GLU A 97 10.67 18.97 -6.15
N SER A 98 10.98 20.24 -5.95
CA SER A 98 10.43 21.33 -6.76
C SER A 98 11.58 22.00 -7.50
N ALA A 99 11.47 22.16 -8.82
CA ALA A 99 12.51 22.78 -9.64
C ALA A 99 11.98 24.07 -10.28
N LEU A 100 12.76 25.15 -10.18
CA LEU A 100 12.59 26.35 -10.99
C LEU A 100 13.37 26.15 -12.28
N ILE A 101 12.68 26.25 -13.42
CA ILE A 101 13.27 26.17 -14.77
C ILE A 101 13.18 27.52 -15.48
N ASP A 102 14.10 27.78 -16.40
CA ASP A 102 14.02 28.94 -17.30
C ASP A 102 13.10 28.68 -18.50
N ALA A 103 12.96 29.68 -19.37
CA ALA A 103 12.10 29.63 -20.56
C ALA A 103 12.55 28.58 -21.59
N GLU A 104 13.81 28.11 -21.52
CA GLU A 104 14.37 27.06 -22.37
C GLU A 104 14.40 25.68 -21.67
N GLY A 105 13.78 25.55 -20.49
CA GLY A 105 13.67 24.30 -19.75
C GLY A 105 14.90 23.91 -18.93
N ARG A 106 15.87 24.81 -18.75
CA ARG A 106 17.09 24.54 -17.97
C ARG A 106 16.84 24.82 -16.49
N LEU A 107 17.37 23.96 -15.63
CA LEU A 107 17.19 24.03 -14.19
C LEU A 107 17.96 25.20 -13.58
N ILE A 108 17.26 26.15 -12.96
CA ILE A 108 17.81 27.31 -12.27
C ILE A 108 18.06 26.96 -10.80
N GLN A 109 17.09 26.33 -10.15
CA GLN A 109 17.13 26.03 -8.72
C GLN A 109 16.26 24.82 -8.40
N LYS A 110 16.65 24.04 -7.38
CA LYS A 110 15.91 22.88 -6.90
C LYS A 110 15.72 23.00 -5.38
N TRP A 111 14.50 22.78 -4.92
CA TRP A 111 14.17 22.63 -3.50
C TRP A 111 13.90 21.14 -3.22
N VAL A 112 14.71 20.55 -2.35
CA VAL A 112 14.49 19.20 -1.82
C VAL A 112 13.70 19.32 -0.52
N LYS A 113 12.47 18.81 -0.51
CA LYS A 113 11.63 18.80 0.69
C LYS A 113 11.81 17.46 1.39
N THR A 114 12.29 17.47 2.62
CA THR A 114 12.45 16.26 3.43
C THR A 114 11.42 16.21 4.56
N ARG A 115 11.16 15.02 5.09
CA ARG A 115 10.29 14.80 6.25
C ARG A 115 10.96 13.82 7.20
N GLU A 116 10.90 14.11 8.50
CA GLU A 116 11.31 13.19 9.55
C GLU A 116 10.28 12.06 9.64
N GLU A 117 10.70 10.84 9.33
CA GLU A 117 9.87 9.64 9.45
C GLU A 117 10.73 8.52 10.04
N PRO A 118 10.29 7.84 11.13
CA PRO A 118 10.99 6.67 11.63
C PRO A 118 11.05 5.62 10.52
N SER A 119 12.22 5.00 10.34
CA SER A 119 12.37 3.94 9.35
C SER A 119 11.46 2.76 9.70
N ALA A 120 11.14 1.91 8.73
CA ALA A 120 10.35 0.70 8.99
C ALA A 120 11.00 -0.21 10.07
N LEU A 121 12.33 -0.20 10.15
CA LEU A 121 13.10 -0.89 11.19
C LEU A 121 12.93 -0.24 12.55
N ASP A 122 12.96 1.09 12.63
CA ASP A 122 12.71 1.83 13.88
C ASP A 122 11.29 1.57 14.40
N VAL A 123 10.29 1.57 13.52
CA VAL A 123 8.90 1.26 13.89
C VAL A 123 8.78 -0.19 14.37
N ALA A 124 9.40 -1.15 13.70
CA ALA A 124 9.40 -2.55 14.09
C ALA A 124 10.07 -2.77 15.46
N ASP A 125 11.22 -2.14 15.70
CA ASP A 125 11.95 -2.21 16.97
C ASP A 125 11.17 -1.55 18.12
N ILE A 126 10.53 -0.41 17.86
CA ILE A 126 9.66 0.25 18.83
C ILE A 126 8.49 -0.65 19.19
N LEU A 127 7.84 -1.27 18.21
CA LEU A 127 6.74 -2.20 18.44
C LEU A 127 7.22 -3.42 19.21
N ALA A 128 8.31 -4.06 18.81
CA ALA A 128 8.88 -5.23 19.50
C ALA A 128 9.15 -4.94 20.99
N LYS A 129 9.82 -3.82 21.29
CA LYS A 129 10.08 -3.38 22.68
C LYS A 129 8.80 -3.08 23.46
N ARG A 130 7.78 -2.51 22.81
CA ARG A 130 6.48 -2.23 23.45
C ARG A 130 5.69 -3.49 23.75
N PHE A 131 5.86 -4.53 22.95
CA PHE A 131 5.15 -5.81 23.10
C PHE A 131 5.92 -6.86 23.92
N GLU A 132 7.18 -6.61 24.28
CA GLU A 132 8.04 -7.54 25.05
C GLU A 132 7.42 -8.01 26.37
N ASN A 133 6.67 -7.14 27.05
CA ASN A 133 5.99 -7.43 28.32
C ASN A 133 4.46 -7.44 28.17
N TYR A 134 3.94 -7.57 26.96
CA TYR A 134 2.50 -7.52 26.72
C TYR A 134 1.86 -8.89 26.93
N GLU A 135 1.09 -9.02 28.01
CA GLU A 135 0.28 -10.21 28.28
C GLU A 135 -1.01 -10.19 27.45
N PRO A 136 -1.40 -11.29 26.79
CA PRO A 136 -2.63 -11.34 26.00
C PRO A 136 -3.84 -11.22 26.91
N SER A 137 -4.81 -10.38 26.54
CA SER A 137 -6.08 -10.30 27.25
C SER A 137 -7.03 -11.46 26.90
N ALA A 138 -6.76 -12.21 25.82
CA ALA A 138 -7.58 -13.34 25.40
C ALA A 138 -7.44 -14.50 26.40
N LYS A 139 -8.50 -14.77 27.16
CA LYS A 139 -8.55 -15.94 28.03
C LYS A 139 -8.79 -17.19 27.16
N PRO A 140 -8.04 -18.29 27.35
CA PRO A 140 -8.31 -19.53 26.65
C PRO A 140 -9.78 -19.93 26.78
N VAL A 141 -10.43 -20.23 25.66
CA VAL A 141 -11.83 -20.63 25.64
C VAL A 141 -11.89 -22.10 26.08
N LYS A 142 -12.89 -22.50 26.87
CA LYS A 142 -13.03 -23.91 27.25
C LYS A 142 -13.28 -24.76 26.00
N CYS A 143 -12.47 -25.80 25.81
CA CYS A 143 -12.66 -26.74 24.70
C CYS A 143 -14.02 -27.45 24.81
N PRO A 144 -14.78 -27.58 23.71
CA PRO A 144 -15.99 -28.40 23.70
C PRO A 144 -15.66 -29.85 24.04
N ALA A 145 -16.54 -30.49 24.84
CA ALA A 145 -16.33 -31.85 25.33
C ALA A 145 -16.50 -32.91 24.22
N VAL A 146 -17.40 -32.65 23.27
CA VAL A 146 -17.71 -33.57 22.15
C VAL A 146 -17.72 -32.76 20.87
N THR A 147 -16.97 -33.23 19.88
CA THR A 147 -16.93 -32.71 18.51
C THR A 147 -16.72 -33.87 17.56
N ASP A 148 -17.17 -33.75 16.32
CA ASP A 148 -16.94 -34.75 15.28
C ASP A 148 -15.76 -34.35 14.38
N THR A 149 -14.67 -35.10 14.45
CA THR A 149 -13.45 -34.82 13.67
C THR A 149 -13.62 -35.02 12.18
N ASP A 150 -14.69 -35.71 11.75
CA ASP A 150 -15.02 -35.91 10.35
C ASP A 150 -15.77 -34.71 9.76
N LEU A 151 -16.11 -33.72 10.61
CA LEU A 151 -16.81 -32.50 10.23
C LEU A 151 -15.92 -31.26 10.22
N LEU A 152 -16.20 -30.39 9.27
CA LEU A 152 -15.67 -29.04 9.16
C LEU A 152 -16.81 -28.03 8.97
N THR A 153 -16.87 -27.00 9.82
CA THR A 153 -17.85 -25.90 9.68
C THR A 153 -17.20 -24.65 9.11
N LEU A 154 -17.63 -24.21 7.93
CA LEU A 154 -17.29 -22.91 7.36
C LEU A 154 -18.24 -21.83 7.90
N VAL A 155 -17.66 -20.75 8.41
CA VAL A 155 -18.34 -19.50 8.79
C VAL A 155 -17.89 -18.43 7.79
N PRO A 156 -18.62 -18.20 6.69
CA PRO A 156 -18.35 -17.10 5.78
C PRO A 156 -18.72 -15.77 6.44
N CYS A 157 -17.73 -14.93 6.69
CA CYS A 157 -17.89 -13.54 7.10
C CYS A 157 -18.01 -12.67 5.84
N ASN A 158 -19.19 -12.72 5.22
CA ASN A 158 -19.42 -12.21 3.86
C ASN A 158 -19.79 -10.71 3.84
N ASP A 159 -18.88 -9.87 3.31
CA ASP A 159 -19.14 -8.46 3.00
C ASP A 159 -19.83 -7.72 4.16
N TRP A 160 -19.23 -7.76 5.35
CA TRP A 160 -19.84 -7.17 6.55
C TRP A 160 -19.92 -5.65 6.50
N HIS A 161 -19.05 -5.00 5.70
CA HIS A 161 -19.03 -3.56 5.51
C HIS A 161 -19.18 -2.81 6.85
N VAL A 162 -18.43 -3.23 7.86
CA VAL A 162 -18.47 -2.60 9.18
C VAL A 162 -18.13 -1.12 9.00
N GLY A 163 -18.99 -0.25 9.53
CA GLY A 163 -18.88 1.19 9.38
C GLY A 163 -19.70 1.80 8.24
N MET A 164 -20.45 1.01 7.45
CA MET A 164 -21.42 1.56 6.51
C MET A 164 -22.51 2.36 7.23
N PHE A 165 -22.93 3.47 6.64
CA PHE A 165 -24.07 4.26 7.09
C PHE A 165 -25.22 4.15 6.09
N ALA A 166 -26.45 3.94 6.58
CA ALA A 166 -27.67 4.04 5.78
C ALA A 166 -28.71 4.87 6.52
N TRP A 167 -29.40 5.74 5.78
CA TRP A 167 -30.43 6.62 6.32
C TRP A 167 -31.81 6.20 5.85
N GLU A 168 -32.73 5.98 6.80
CA GLU A 168 -34.06 5.46 6.53
C GLU A 168 -34.88 6.30 5.54
N ARG A 169 -34.81 7.63 5.61
CA ARG A 169 -35.57 8.47 4.69
C ARG A 169 -35.15 8.32 3.22
N GLU A 170 -33.95 7.82 2.98
CA GLU A 170 -33.38 7.62 1.65
C GLU A 170 -33.46 6.16 1.21
N THR A 171 -33.16 5.23 2.12
CA THR A 171 -32.94 3.81 1.82
C THR A 171 -33.98 2.87 2.45
N ASN A 172 -34.99 3.41 3.13
CA ASN A 172 -35.99 2.70 3.92
C ASN A 172 -35.44 1.92 5.13
N THR A 173 -34.16 2.09 5.49
CA THR A 173 -33.56 1.44 6.67
C THR A 173 -32.49 2.32 7.31
N ASN A 174 -32.48 2.40 8.64
CA ASN A 174 -31.34 2.98 9.35
C ASN A 174 -30.27 1.92 9.61
N TRP A 175 -29.01 2.26 9.33
CA TRP A 175 -27.86 1.42 9.63
C TRP A 175 -26.70 2.28 10.13
N ASP A 176 -26.13 1.85 11.25
CA ASP A 176 -24.99 2.49 11.89
C ASP A 176 -24.07 1.43 12.49
N LEU A 177 -22.92 1.84 13.02
CA LEU A 177 -21.91 0.92 13.56
C LEU A 177 -22.46 0.07 14.72
N LYS A 178 -23.33 0.65 15.57
CA LYS A 178 -23.90 -0.07 16.72
C LYS A 178 -24.90 -1.13 16.28
N ILE A 179 -25.72 -0.81 15.27
CA ILE A 179 -26.65 -1.77 14.67
C ILE A 179 -25.84 -2.89 14.00
N ALA A 180 -24.78 -2.56 13.27
CA ALA A 180 -23.93 -3.55 12.62
C ALA A 180 -23.31 -4.54 13.62
N GLU A 181 -22.63 -4.06 14.66
CA GLU A 181 -21.96 -4.91 15.67
C GLU A 181 -22.94 -5.86 16.38
N ARG A 182 -24.12 -5.35 16.75
CA ARG A 182 -25.15 -6.14 17.41
C ARG A 182 -25.76 -7.15 16.44
N SER A 183 -26.34 -6.68 15.33
CA SER A 183 -27.11 -7.51 14.42
C SER A 183 -26.24 -8.61 13.79
N ILE A 184 -25.04 -8.25 13.32
CA ILE A 184 -24.13 -9.23 12.70
C ILE A 184 -23.60 -10.19 13.77
N GLY A 185 -23.16 -9.67 14.92
CA GLY A 185 -22.59 -10.51 15.98
C GLY A 185 -23.60 -11.50 16.56
N ASP A 186 -24.82 -11.05 16.85
CA ASP A 186 -25.90 -11.91 17.35
C ASP A 186 -26.29 -12.96 16.30
N GLY A 187 -26.35 -12.58 15.02
CA GLY A 187 -26.65 -13.49 13.92
C GLY A 187 -25.55 -14.53 13.67
N ILE A 188 -24.28 -14.15 13.76
CA ILE A 188 -23.14 -15.08 13.65
C ILE A 188 -23.17 -16.08 14.80
N GLU A 189 -23.43 -15.63 16.03
CA GLU A 189 -23.45 -16.48 17.21
C GLU A 189 -24.59 -17.49 17.14
N ASP A 190 -25.80 -17.05 16.76
CA ASP A 190 -26.94 -17.96 16.52
C ASP A 190 -26.62 -18.99 15.43
N ALA A 191 -26.04 -18.55 14.30
CA ALA A 191 -25.69 -19.45 13.20
C ALA A 191 -24.64 -20.50 13.60
N ILE A 192 -23.66 -20.13 14.42
CA ILE A 192 -22.63 -21.03 14.95
C ILE A 192 -23.22 -21.96 16.01
N GLU A 193 -24.03 -21.45 16.93
CA GLU A 193 -24.62 -22.24 18.02
C GLU A 193 -25.51 -23.37 17.48
N ARG A 194 -26.30 -23.08 16.44
CA ARG A 194 -27.16 -24.07 15.77
C ARG A 194 -26.40 -24.99 14.80
N SER A 195 -25.13 -24.72 14.50
CA SER A 195 -24.32 -25.56 13.61
C SER A 195 -23.84 -26.83 14.31
N PRO A 196 -23.58 -27.95 13.59
CA PRO A 196 -22.90 -29.11 14.16
C PRO A 196 -21.58 -28.76 14.87
N ALA A 197 -21.28 -29.45 15.96
CA ALA A 197 -20.02 -29.30 16.69
C ALA A 197 -18.89 -30.03 15.94
N SER A 198 -18.13 -29.29 15.13
CA SER A 198 -17.14 -29.84 14.22
C SER A 198 -15.75 -29.93 14.83
N GLY A 199 -14.94 -30.85 14.31
CA GLY A 199 -13.52 -30.96 14.65
C GLY A 199 -12.73 -29.73 14.21
N THR A 200 -13.10 -29.16 13.06
CA THR A 200 -12.52 -27.92 12.56
C THR A 200 -13.63 -26.92 12.22
N ALA A 201 -13.40 -25.65 12.53
CA ALA A 201 -14.14 -24.55 11.92
C ALA A 201 -13.19 -23.65 11.13
N ILE A 202 -13.69 -23.06 10.05
CA ILE A 202 -13.00 -22.02 9.29
C ILE A 202 -13.82 -20.74 9.43
N VAL A 203 -13.26 -19.72 10.05
CA VAL A 203 -13.79 -18.35 10.02
C VAL A 203 -13.15 -17.65 8.84
N LEU A 204 -13.92 -17.41 7.79
CA LEU A 204 -13.43 -16.87 6.52
C LEU A 204 -13.95 -15.45 6.30
N GLY A 205 -13.12 -14.44 6.58
CA GLY A 205 -13.29 -13.07 6.09
C GLY A 205 -13.34 -13.06 4.57
N GLY A 206 -14.50 -12.76 4.00
CA GLY A 206 -14.72 -12.80 2.56
C GLY A 206 -14.11 -11.64 1.77
N GLY A 207 -13.46 -10.70 2.44
CA GLY A 207 -13.16 -9.36 1.93
C GLY A 207 -14.32 -8.39 2.21
N ASP A 208 -14.04 -7.10 2.11
CA ASP A 208 -14.98 -6.02 2.47
C ASP A 208 -15.54 -6.19 3.90
N LEU A 209 -14.64 -6.55 4.83
CA LEU A 209 -14.93 -6.61 6.25
C LEU A 209 -15.26 -5.21 6.79
N THR A 210 -14.49 -4.20 6.37
CA THR A 210 -14.78 -2.79 6.66
C THR A 210 -15.28 -2.07 5.41
N HIS A 211 -16.22 -1.14 5.60
CA HIS A 211 -16.80 -0.39 4.48
C HIS A 211 -15.81 0.56 3.82
N ALA A 212 -14.82 1.09 4.56
CA ALA A 212 -13.82 2.01 4.03
C ALA A 212 -12.43 1.76 4.63
N ASP A 213 -11.41 1.81 3.78
CA ASP A 213 -10.01 1.53 4.13
C ASP A 213 -9.24 2.74 4.69
N ASN A 214 -9.87 3.92 4.75
CA ASN A 214 -9.20 5.15 5.16
C ASN A 214 -10.20 6.26 5.56
N ASN A 215 -9.69 7.34 6.15
CA ASN A 215 -10.49 8.50 6.57
C ASN A 215 -10.95 9.43 5.43
N ARG A 216 -10.58 9.16 4.17
CA ARG A 216 -11.19 9.87 3.03
C ARG A 216 -12.56 9.30 2.67
N ASN A 217 -12.90 8.14 3.23
CA ASN A 217 -14.17 7.44 2.99
C ASN A 217 -14.38 7.24 1.49
N GLN A 218 -13.32 6.79 0.81
CA GLN A 218 -13.33 6.54 -0.62
C GLN A 218 -12.63 5.21 -0.89
N THR A 219 -13.17 4.47 -1.85
CA THR A 219 -12.48 3.29 -2.39
C THR A 219 -11.16 3.70 -3.03
N SER A 220 -10.12 2.89 -2.84
CA SER A 220 -8.74 3.14 -3.28
C SER A 220 -8.65 3.36 -4.80
N ARG A 221 -9.41 2.58 -5.58
CA ARG A 221 -9.29 2.51 -7.04
C ARG A 221 -10.19 3.46 -7.80
N SER A 222 -11.48 3.52 -7.47
CA SER A 222 -12.45 4.35 -8.20
C SER A 222 -12.69 5.70 -7.54
N ALA A 223 -12.18 5.93 -6.32
CA ALA A 223 -12.46 7.12 -5.52
C ALA A 223 -13.97 7.38 -5.30
N ASN A 224 -14.78 6.32 -5.38
CA ASN A 224 -16.21 6.41 -5.07
C ASN A 224 -16.34 6.81 -3.60
N GLN A 225 -17.11 7.87 -3.36
CA GLN A 225 -17.43 8.33 -2.01
C GLN A 225 -18.32 7.31 -1.31
N LEU A 226 -18.02 7.05 -0.04
CA LEU A 226 -18.71 6.09 0.81
C LEU A 226 -19.34 6.81 2.00
N ASP A 227 -20.55 6.40 2.34
CA ASP A 227 -21.26 6.88 3.51
C ASP A 227 -20.85 6.02 4.72
N VAL A 228 -20.17 6.66 5.69
CA VAL A 228 -19.60 5.96 6.85
C VAL A 228 -20.14 6.50 8.17
N ASP A 229 -20.35 5.61 9.14
CA ASP A 229 -20.68 5.97 10.52
C ASP A 229 -19.42 6.05 11.40
N GLY A 230 -18.79 7.23 11.38
CA GLY A 230 -17.73 7.59 12.33
C GLY A 230 -16.33 7.69 11.73
N ARG A 231 -15.32 7.53 12.60
CA ARG A 231 -13.89 7.62 12.20
C ARG A 231 -13.37 6.24 11.84
N HIS A 232 -12.49 6.16 10.85
CA HIS A 232 -11.94 4.89 10.39
C HIS A 232 -11.33 4.06 11.53
N GLN A 233 -10.62 4.68 12.48
CA GLN A 233 -10.03 3.95 13.62
C GLN A 233 -11.07 3.25 14.49
N LYS A 234 -12.25 3.89 14.69
CA LYS A 234 -13.36 3.30 15.44
C LYS A 234 -13.98 2.13 14.68
N ILE A 235 -14.06 2.24 13.36
CA ILE A 235 -14.57 1.18 12.48
C ILE A 235 -13.63 -0.04 12.51
N VAL A 236 -12.32 0.18 12.42
CA VAL A 236 -11.31 -0.88 12.50
C VAL A 236 -11.36 -1.60 13.86
N GLU A 237 -11.50 -0.86 14.96
CA GLU A 237 -11.67 -1.43 16.29
C GLU A 237 -12.92 -2.31 16.39
N ALA A 238 -14.07 -1.81 15.94
CA ALA A 238 -15.33 -2.56 15.92
C ALA A 238 -15.23 -3.83 15.05
N ALA A 239 -14.64 -3.74 13.86
CA ALA A 239 -14.43 -4.89 12.99
C ALA A 239 -13.52 -5.95 13.62
N GLY A 240 -12.42 -5.52 14.26
CA GLY A 240 -11.54 -6.41 15.02
C GLY A 240 -12.27 -7.12 16.17
N ASN A 241 -13.05 -6.37 16.96
CA ASN A 241 -13.84 -6.91 18.07
C ASN A 241 -14.91 -7.90 17.59
N LEU A 242 -15.58 -7.60 16.47
CA LEU A 242 -16.59 -8.48 15.89
C LEU A 242 -15.97 -9.79 15.35
N MET A 243 -14.77 -9.73 14.78
CA MET A 243 -14.00 -10.91 14.38
C MET A 243 -13.57 -11.74 15.61
N VAL A 244 -13.09 -11.10 16.68
CA VAL A 244 -12.79 -11.79 17.95
C VAL A 244 -14.04 -12.49 18.49
N ARG A 245 -15.18 -11.79 18.56
CA ARG A 245 -16.47 -12.37 18.98
C ARG A 245 -16.84 -13.61 18.15
N THR A 246 -16.63 -13.54 16.84
CA THR A 246 -16.90 -14.64 15.90
C THR A 246 -15.97 -15.84 16.12
N VAL A 247 -14.68 -15.60 16.29
CA VAL A 247 -13.69 -16.66 16.55
C VAL A 247 -13.95 -17.30 17.92
N ASP A 248 -14.29 -16.52 18.94
CA ASP A 248 -14.66 -17.03 20.27
C ASP A 248 -15.92 -17.90 20.21
N ALA A 249 -16.93 -17.50 19.43
CA ALA A 249 -18.11 -18.32 19.17
C ALA A 249 -17.75 -19.64 18.47
N ALA A 250 -16.89 -19.58 17.45
CA ALA A 250 -16.40 -20.78 16.77
C ALA A 250 -15.61 -21.70 17.70
N LEU A 251 -14.76 -21.16 18.59
CA LEU A 251 -13.97 -21.91 19.58
C LEU A 251 -14.79 -22.59 20.66
N ARG A 252 -15.92 -21.99 21.04
CA ARG A 252 -16.88 -22.59 21.99
C ARG A 252 -17.56 -23.82 21.39
N ARG A 253 -17.81 -23.82 20.08
CA ARG A 253 -18.55 -24.88 19.38
C ARG A 253 -17.66 -25.96 18.78
N ASN A 254 -16.44 -25.62 18.38
CA ASN A 254 -15.57 -26.48 17.57
C ASN A 254 -14.22 -26.74 18.23
N ARG A 255 -13.56 -27.84 17.86
CA ARG A 255 -12.30 -28.26 18.51
C ARG A 255 -11.10 -27.42 18.07
N ARG A 256 -11.03 -27.03 16.80
CA ARG A 256 -9.98 -26.17 16.22
C ARG A 256 -10.63 -25.13 15.32
N VAL A 257 -10.06 -23.93 15.27
CA VAL A 257 -10.50 -22.83 14.40
C VAL A 257 -9.34 -22.39 13.52
N ILE A 258 -9.59 -22.29 12.22
CA ILE A 258 -8.71 -21.63 11.25
C ILE A 258 -9.36 -20.29 10.91
N VAL A 259 -8.59 -19.22 10.91
CA VAL A 259 -9.06 -17.88 10.54
C VAL A 259 -8.33 -17.45 9.29
N ARG A 260 -9.08 -16.98 8.30
CA ARG A 260 -8.55 -16.44 7.06
C ARG A 260 -9.30 -15.16 6.72
N ASN A 261 -8.57 -14.05 6.49
CA ASN A 261 -9.17 -12.82 5.96
C ASN A 261 -8.68 -12.59 4.53
N LEU A 262 -9.59 -12.68 3.57
CA LEU A 262 -9.36 -12.21 2.21
C LEU A 262 -9.45 -10.68 2.17
N LYS A 263 -8.76 -10.08 1.20
CA LYS A 263 -8.89 -8.66 0.86
C LYS A 263 -10.09 -8.47 -0.06
N GLY A 264 -10.89 -7.46 0.21
CA GLY A 264 -11.88 -6.92 -0.72
C GLY A 264 -11.40 -5.63 -1.36
N ASN A 265 -12.26 -5.00 -2.14
CA ASN A 265 -11.95 -3.72 -2.78
C ASN A 265 -12.22 -2.51 -1.86
N HIS A 266 -12.82 -2.72 -0.68
CA HIS A 266 -13.04 -1.70 0.33
C HIS A 266 -12.01 -1.72 1.48
N ASP A 267 -11.20 -2.78 1.59
CA ASP A 267 -10.35 -3.03 2.77
C ASP A 267 -9.01 -3.71 2.44
N GLU A 268 -8.35 -3.28 1.36
CA GLU A 268 -7.08 -3.83 0.86
C GLU A 268 -5.97 -3.84 1.94
N GLU A 269 -5.93 -2.79 2.79
CA GLU A 269 -4.96 -2.62 3.88
C GLU A 269 -5.52 -3.05 5.25
N THR A 270 -6.80 -2.75 5.51
CA THR A 270 -7.43 -3.02 6.80
C THR A 270 -7.64 -4.51 7.06
N ALA A 271 -8.03 -5.31 6.06
CA ALA A 271 -8.23 -6.74 6.26
C ALA A 271 -6.95 -7.50 6.70
N PRO A 272 -5.78 -7.28 6.07
CA PRO A 272 -4.50 -7.81 6.56
C PRO A 272 -4.14 -7.32 7.96
N ALA A 273 -4.37 -6.05 8.27
CA ALA A 273 -4.09 -5.50 9.61
C ALA A 273 -4.91 -6.22 10.69
N ILE A 274 -6.20 -6.48 10.42
CA ILE A 274 -7.07 -7.26 11.31
C ILE A 274 -6.59 -8.71 11.42
N ALA A 275 -6.10 -9.34 10.35
CA ALA A 275 -5.53 -10.69 10.42
C ALA A 275 -4.30 -10.75 11.35
N TRP A 276 -3.40 -9.78 11.25
CA TRP A 276 -2.26 -9.66 12.17
C TRP A 276 -2.68 -9.41 13.61
N PHE A 277 -3.69 -8.56 13.81
CA PHE A 277 -4.30 -8.35 15.13
C PHE A 277 -4.84 -9.66 15.71
N LEU A 278 -5.60 -10.45 14.95
CA LEU A 278 -6.14 -11.74 15.40
C LEU A 278 -5.02 -12.74 15.70
N ARG A 279 -3.96 -12.77 14.90
CA ARG A 279 -2.77 -13.62 15.17
C ARG A 279 -2.14 -13.25 16.51
N ALA A 280 -1.97 -11.95 16.77
CA ALA A 280 -1.45 -11.48 18.04
C ALA A 280 -2.41 -11.79 19.20
N TRP A 281 -3.71 -11.57 19.01
CA TRP A 281 -4.75 -11.80 20.02
C TRP A 281 -4.78 -13.27 20.48
N TYR A 282 -4.78 -14.22 19.54
CA TYR A 282 -4.88 -15.66 19.81
C TYR A 282 -3.53 -16.39 19.95
N ARG A 283 -2.41 -15.68 20.13
CA ARG A 283 -1.05 -16.27 20.19
C ARG A 283 -0.86 -17.39 21.22
N ASN A 284 -1.67 -17.41 22.29
CA ASN A 284 -1.63 -18.39 23.37
C ASN A 284 -2.78 -19.41 23.33
N GLU A 285 -3.65 -19.38 22.31
CA GLU A 285 -4.71 -20.38 22.12
C GLU A 285 -4.28 -21.36 21.01
N PRO A 286 -3.75 -22.56 21.37
CA PRO A 286 -3.21 -23.50 20.40
C PRO A 286 -4.27 -24.10 19.45
N ARG A 287 -5.56 -23.90 19.75
CA ARG A 287 -6.67 -24.33 18.89
C ARG A 287 -7.02 -23.31 17.80
N VAL A 288 -6.41 -22.11 17.80
CA VAL A 288 -6.61 -21.10 16.75
C VAL A 288 -5.37 -21.01 15.87
N GLU A 289 -5.60 -21.18 14.57
CA GLU A 289 -4.63 -20.86 13.54
C GLU A 289 -5.11 -19.64 12.75
N VAL A 290 -4.28 -18.62 12.64
CA VAL A 290 -4.57 -17.45 11.80
C VAL A 290 -3.66 -17.51 10.58
N ASP A 291 -4.27 -17.71 9.42
CA ASP A 291 -3.60 -17.77 8.13
C ASP A 291 -3.32 -16.34 7.63
N LEU A 292 -2.03 -15.99 7.57
CA LEU A 292 -1.53 -14.68 7.17
C LEU A 292 -1.12 -14.58 5.69
N ASP A 293 -1.42 -15.59 4.87
CA ASP A 293 -1.18 -15.55 3.41
C ASP A 293 -1.78 -14.24 2.83
N GLN A 294 -1.18 -13.62 1.84
CA GLN A 294 -1.66 -12.36 1.25
C GLN A 294 -2.40 -12.57 -0.08
N SER A 295 -2.54 -13.82 -0.51
CA SER A 295 -3.29 -14.24 -1.69
C SER A 295 -4.76 -13.85 -1.62
N LEU A 296 -5.29 -13.40 -2.76
CA LEU A 296 -6.72 -13.17 -2.99
C LEU A 296 -7.54 -14.47 -3.10
N PHE A 297 -6.86 -15.62 -3.00
CA PHE A 297 -7.46 -16.94 -3.05
C PHE A 297 -7.19 -17.69 -1.75
N PHE A 298 -8.22 -18.33 -1.23
CA PHE A 298 -8.14 -19.30 -0.16
C PHE A 298 -8.35 -20.70 -0.74
N TYR A 299 -7.64 -21.69 -0.17
CA TYR A 299 -7.83 -23.11 -0.48
C TYR A 299 -7.64 -23.95 0.77
N HIS A 300 -8.52 -24.92 0.99
CA HIS A 300 -8.42 -25.87 2.08
C HIS A 300 -8.96 -27.24 1.70
N ARG A 301 -8.11 -28.27 1.78
CA ARG A 301 -8.51 -29.66 1.56
C ARG A 301 -8.87 -30.32 2.89
N PHE A 302 -10.03 -30.96 2.94
CA PHE A 302 -10.55 -31.70 4.08
C PHE A 302 -11.10 -33.06 3.63
N GLY A 303 -10.29 -34.11 3.77
CA GLY A 303 -10.56 -35.42 3.18
C GLY A 303 -10.79 -35.33 1.67
N LYS A 304 -12.00 -35.67 1.23
CA LYS A 304 -12.47 -35.59 -0.17
C LYS A 304 -13.14 -34.27 -0.53
N VAL A 305 -13.12 -33.28 0.36
CA VAL A 305 -13.65 -31.93 0.14
C VAL A 305 -12.50 -30.97 -0.17
N LEU A 306 -12.64 -30.15 -1.22
CA LEU A 306 -11.79 -28.99 -1.46
C LEU A 306 -12.65 -27.73 -1.37
N LEU A 307 -12.34 -26.89 -0.38
CA LEU A 307 -12.90 -25.56 -0.26
C LEU A 307 -11.96 -24.56 -0.92
N ALA A 308 -12.53 -23.62 -1.65
CA ALA A 308 -11.82 -22.47 -2.18
C ALA A 308 -12.64 -21.20 -1.95
N ALA A 309 -11.99 -20.05 -1.95
CA ALA A 309 -12.69 -18.77 -1.94
C ALA A 309 -11.90 -17.66 -2.61
N THR A 310 -12.62 -16.65 -3.10
CA THR A 310 -12.08 -15.37 -3.54
C THR A 310 -13.11 -14.28 -3.30
N HIS A 311 -12.70 -13.05 -3.02
CA HIS A 311 -13.66 -11.96 -2.84
C HIS A 311 -14.52 -11.75 -4.10
N GLY A 312 -13.90 -11.72 -5.29
CA GLY A 312 -14.61 -11.59 -6.56
C GLY A 312 -14.35 -10.29 -7.33
N HIS A 313 -13.63 -9.33 -6.71
CA HIS A 313 -13.33 -8.05 -7.35
C HIS A 313 -12.34 -8.22 -8.53
N GLU A 314 -11.24 -8.96 -8.32
CA GLU A 314 -10.27 -9.31 -9.37
C GLU A 314 -10.71 -10.53 -10.20
N ALA A 315 -10.63 -11.73 -9.59
CA ALA A 315 -10.99 -12.98 -10.24
C ALA A 315 -12.48 -13.27 -10.00
N LYS A 316 -13.23 -13.50 -11.07
CA LYS A 316 -14.67 -13.75 -10.94
C LYS A 316 -14.91 -15.17 -10.43
N LEU A 317 -15.95 -15.33 -9.61
CA LEU A 317 -16.28 -16.61 -9.00
C LEU A 317 -16.45 -17.73 -10.05
N LYS A 318 -17.06 -17.42 -11.20
CA LYS A 318 -17.23 -18.35 -12.33
C LYS A 318 -15.94 -18.95 -12.89
N ASP A 319 -14.80 -18.27 -12.66
CA ASP A 319 -13.49 -18.70 -13.14
C ASP A 319 -12.78 -19.61 -12.13
N MET A 320 -13.33 -19.78 -10.91
CA MET A 320 -12.72 -20.62 -9.88
C MET A 320 -12.48 -22.07 -10.29
N PRO A 321 -13.33 -22.77 -11.08
CA PRO A 321 -13.07 -24.15 -11.45
C PRO A 321 -11.75 -24.32 -12.21
N GLN A 322 -11.49 -23.47 -13.22
CA GLN A 322 -10.22 -23.52 -13.96
C GLN A 322 -9.03 -23.13 -13.09
N ILE A 323 -9.19 -22.12 -12.23
CA ILE A 323 -8.13 -21.67 -11.32
C ILE A 323 -7.77 -22.78 -10.32
N MET A 324 -8.78 -23.42 -9.72
CA MET A 324 -8.61 -24.54 -8.79
C MET A 324 -7.92 -25.72 -9.47
N ALA A 325 -8.40 -26.15 -10.64
CA ALA A 325 -7.83 -27.27 -11.38
C ALA A 325 -6.36 -27.03 -11.74
N HIS A 326 -6.01 -25.80 -12.14
CA HIS A 326 -4.64 -25.46 -12.52
C HIS A 326 -3.71 -25.30 -11.32
N ARG A 327 -4.11 -24.51 -10.31
CA ARG A 327 -3.23 -24.14 -9.19
C ARG A 327 -3.17 -25.18 -8.08
N ARG A 328 -4.18 -26.05 -7.99
CA ARG A 328 -4.34 -27.06 -6.94
C ARG A 328 -4.61 -28.44 -7.55
N ALA A 329 -3.90 -28.80 -8.62
CA ALA A 329 -4.11 -30.03 -9.38
C ALA A 329 -4.06 -31.31 -8.49
N GLU A 330 -3.16 -31.35 -7.51
CA GLU A 330 -3.06 -32.48 -6.57
C GLU A 330 -4.29 -32.58 -5.65
N ASP A 331 -4.65 -31.48 -4.98
CA ASP A 331 -5.86 -31.41 -4.16
C ASP A 331 -7.11 -31.70 -5.00
N TRP A 332 -7.15 -31.20 -6.25
CA TRP A 332 -8.20 -31.46 -7.20
C TRP A 332 -8.35 -32.96 -7.49
N GLY A 333 -7.27 -33.65 -7.84
CA GLY A 333 -7.29 -35.10 -8.08
C GLY A 333 -7.64 -35.93 -6.84
N ALA A 334 -7.25 -35.46 -5.65
CA ALA A 334 -7.51 -36.14 -4.38
C ALA A 334 -8.96 -35.98 -3.86
N THR A 335 -9.71 -35.01 -4.38
CA THR A 335 -11.03 -34.63 -3.88
C THR A 335 -12.17 -35.01 -4.83
N LYS A 336 -13.38 -35.11 -4.28
CA LYS A 336 -14.62 -35.39 -5.04
C LYS A 336 -15.62 -34.25 -4.96
N PHE A 337 -15.72 -33.61 -3.78
CA PHE A 337 -16.61 -32.49 -3.53
C PHE A 337 -15.79 -31.22 -3.53
N ARG A 338 -16.15 -30.25 -4.37
CA ARG A 338 -15.38 -29.01 -4.52
C ARG A 338 -16.34 -27.85 -4.45
N TYR A 339 -16.01 -26.88 -3.60
CA TYR A 339 -16.82 -25.70 -3.36
C TYR A 339 -15.96 -24.45 -3.52
N ALA A 340 -16.47 -23.47 -4.23
CA ALA A 340 -15.85 -22.15 -4.31
C ALA A 340 -16.82 -21.10 -3.77
N HIS A 341 -16.35 -20.32 -2.81
CA HIS A 341 -17.13 -19.27 -2.15
C HIS A 341 -16.72 -17.90 -2.67
N GLY A 342 -17.70 -17.12 -3.10
CA GLY A 342 -17.53 -15.74 -3.57
C GLY A 342 -18.35 -14.74 -2.76
N PHE A 343 -17.93 -13.49 -2.87
CA PHE A 343 -18.44 -12.36 -2.08
C PHE A 343 -18.73 -11.21 -3.07
N HIS A 344 -18.52 -9.95 -2.69
CA HIS A 344 -18.49 -8.76 -3.57
C HIS A 344 -19.82 -8.33 -4.20
N ILE A 345 -20.62 -9.26 -4.71
CA ILE A 345 -21.85 -8.98 -5.46
C ILE A 345 -23.10 -8.85 -4.59
N HIS A 346 -22.95 -9.06 -3.27
CA HIS A 346 -23.96 -8.91 -2.21
C HIS A 346 -25.25 -9.74 -2.35
N HIS A 347 -25.36 -10.62 -3.34
CA HIS A 347 -26.51 -11.50 -3.55
C HIS A 347 -26.14 -12.97 -3.58
N GLN A 348 -27.13 -13.82 -3.29
CA GLN A 348 -26.96 -15.27 -3.39
C GLN A 348 -27.06 -15.69 -4.84
N SER A 349 -26.04 -16.37 -5.32
CA SER A 349 -26.07 -17.07 -6.59
C SER A 349 -25.34 -18.39 -6.42
N LYS A 350 -25.86 -19.45 -7.02
CA LYS A 350 -25.18 -20.74 -7.13
C LYS A 350 -24.94 -21.01 -8.61
N PHE A 351 -23.67 -21.09 -8.99
CA PHE A 351 -23.26 -21.43 -10.34
C PHE A 351 -22.81 -22.88 -10.38
N ALA A 352 -23.18 -23.55 -11.47
CA ALA A 352 -22.93 -24.97 -11.74
C ALA A 352 -23.53 -25.94 -10.69
N THR A 353 -23.93 -27.12 -11.17
CA THR A 353 -24.35 -28.24 -10.31
C THR A 353 -23.17 -29.19 -10.08
N GLU A 354 -23.36 -30.27 -9.33
CA GLU A 354 -22.34 -31.30 -9.06
C GLU A 354 -21.66 -31.80 -10.35
N GLY A 355 -22.39 -31.81 -11.47
CA GLY A 355 -21.88 -32.21 -12.80
C GLY A 355 -20.82 -31.26 -13.38
N GLY A 356 -20.73 -30.02 -12.90
CA GLY A 356 -19.72 -29.03 -13.32
C GLY A 356 -18.38 -29.15 -12.58
N GLY A 357 -18.23 -30.12 -11.69
CA GLY A 357 -16.99 -30.42 -10.97
C GLY A 357 -16.68 -29.52 -9.77
N VAL A 358 -17.29 -28.34 -9.68
CA VAL A 358 -17.24 -27.40 -8.54
C VAL A 358 -18.59 -26.71 -8.38
N ILE A 359 -19.12 -26.71 -7.15
CA ILE A 359 -20.27 -25.88 -6.78
C ILE A 359 -19.73 -24.50 -6.39
N MET A 360 -20.14 -23.46 -7.11
CA MET A 360 -19.72 -22.10 -6.81
C MET A 360 -20.88 -21.35 -6.19
N GLU A 361 -20.67 -20.71 -5.04
CA GLU A 361 -21.71 -19.97 -4.32
C GLU A 361 -21.23 -18.55 -3.99
N SER A 362 -22.03 -17.54 -4.31
CA SER A 362 -21.87 -16.20 -3.75
C SER A 362 -22.76 -16.01 -2.53
N HIS A 363 -22.29 -15.25 -1.54
CA HIS A 363 -23.00 -15.04 -0.28
C HIS A 363 -23.67 -13.66 -0.20
N GLN A 364 -24.82 -13.57 0.47
CA GLN A 364 -25.61 -12.34 0.66
C GLN A 364 -25.06 -11.48 1.77
N ALA A 365 -24.59 -10.26 1.49
CA ALA A 365 -24.15 -9.33 2.54
C ALA A 365 -25.22 -9.18 3.66
N PRO A 366 -24.83 -9.13 4.94
CA PRO A 366 -25.77 -9.02 6.05
C PRO A 366 -26.25 -7.58 6.29
N ILE A 367 -25.77 -6.63 5.50
CA ILE A 367 -26.04 -5.19 5.58
C ILE A 367 -27.19 -4.75 4.65
N PRO A 368 -27.98 -3.72 5.02
CA PRO A 368 -28.92 -3.07 4.09
C PRO A 368 -28.20 -2.41 2.92
N GLN A 369 -28.98 -1.85 2.01
CA GLN A 369 -28.45 -1.02 0.94
C GLN A 369 -28.02 0.34 1.50
N ASP A 370 -26.83 0.78 1.11
CA ASP A 370 -26.46 2.19 1.21
C ASP A 370 -27.19 3.02 0.13
N ALA A 371 -27.00 4.34 0.17
CA ALA A 371 -27.62 5.27 -0.78
C ALA A 371 -27.33 4.93 -2.25
N TRP A 372 -26.09 4.51 -2.56
CA TRP A 372 -25.68 4.18 -3.92
C TRP A 372 -26.35 2.89 -4.41
N HIS A 373 -26.35 1.83 -3.60
CA HIS A 373 -26.96 0.56 -3.94
C HIS A 373 -28.48 0.68 -4.09
N PHE A 374 -29.12 1.44 -3.20
CA PHE A 374 -30.55 1.72 -3.25
C PHE A 374 -30.92 2.50 -4.51
N GLY A 375 -30.21 3.61 -4.77
CA GLY A 375 -30.43 4.45 -5.96
C GLY A 375 -30.14 3.73 -7.28
N SER A 376 -29.24 2.74 -7.28
CA SER A 376 -28.93 1.91 -8.44
C SER A 376 -29.97 0.81 -8.71
N GLY A 377 -30.95 0.63 -7.83
CA GLY A 377 -32.02 -0.36 -7.99
C GLY A 377 -31.55 -1.81 -7.84
N PHE A 378 -30.43 -2.05 -7.16
CA PHE A 378 -30.04 -3.42 -6.82
C PHE A 378 -31.06 -4.03 -5.85
N LEU A 379 -31.27 -5.33 -5.92
CA LEU A 379 -32.21 -6.03 -5.04
C LEU A 379 -31.54 -7.31 -4.55
N SER A 380 -31.39 -7.45 -3.23
CA SER A 380 -30.82 -8.64 -2.61
C SER A 380 -31.42 -8.88 -1.23
N GLY A 381 -31.63 -10.15 -0.90
CA GLY A 381 -31.85 -10.54 0.49
C GLY A 381 -30.54 -10.48 1.27
N ARG A 382 -30.64 -10.51 2.60
CA ARG A 382 -29.48 -10.47 3.50
C ARG A 382 -29.46 -11.69 4.39
N SER A 383 -28.30 -12.30 4.56
CA SER A 383 -28.17 -13.41 5.50
C SER A 383 -26.77 -13.62 6.04
N LEU A 384 -26.74 -14.30 7.17
CA LEU A 384 -25.56 -14.95 7.72
C LEU A 384 -25.78 -16.44 7.67
N GLN A 385 -24.71 -17.21 7.59
CA GLN A 385 -24.82 -18.67 7.54
C GLN A 385 -23.58 -19.38 8.06
N THR A 386 -23.76 -20.65 8.37
CA THR A 386 -22.67 -21.62 8.51
C THR A 386 -22.94 -22.81 7.59
N ILE A 387 -21.88 -23.42 7.06
CA ILE A 387 -21.97 -24.56 6.16
C ILE A 387 -21.07 -25.66 6.70
N THR A 388 -21.62 -26.84 6.96
CA THR A 388 -20.87 -27.96 7.51
C THR A 388 -20.66 -29.02 6.46
N TYR A 389 -19.40 -29.44 6.34
CA TYR A 389 -18.93 -30.45 5.42
C TYR A 389 -18.47 -31.69 6.18
N HIS A 390 -18.86 -32.85 5.71
CA HIS A 390 -18.28 -34.12 6.13
C HIS A 390 -17.13 -34.49 5.18
N GLN A 391 -15.99 -34.91 5.71
CA GLN A 391 -14.77 -35.17 4.93
C GLN A 391 -14.96 -36.19 3.80
N ASN A 392 -15.96 -37.08 3.91
CA ASN A 392 -16.27 -38.09 2.90
C ASN A 392 -17.56 -37.85 2.09
N TYR A 393 -18.42 -36.91 2.51
CA TYR A 393 -19.77 -36.76 1.93
C TYR A 393 -20.06 -35.35 1.39
N GLY A 394 -19.13 -34.39 1.53
CA GLY A 394 -19.37 -33.02 1.10
C GLY A 394 -20.26 -32.26 2.09
N GLU A 395 -21.02 -31.28 1.62
CA GLU A 395 -21.96 -30.49 2.44
C GLU A 395 -23.06 -31.39 3.04
N ILE A 396 -23.22 -31.37 4.36
CA ILE A 396 -24.23 -32.15 5.09
C ILE A 396 -25.19 -31.31 5.93
N SER A 397 -24.86 -30.04 6.19
CA SER A 397 -25.70 -29.15 6.98
C SER A 397 -25.43 -27.70 6.61
N ARG A 398 -26.48 -26.89 6.70
CA ARG A 398 -26.42 -25.45 6.52
C ARG A 398 -27.36 -24.78 7.50
N VAL A 399 -26.83 -23.83 8.26
CA VAL A 399 -27.63 -22.99 9.14
C VAL A 399 -27.67 -21.61 8.54
N ARG A 400 -28.86 -21.03 8.40
CA ARG A 400 -29.06 -19.68 7.89
C ARG A 400 -29.75 -18.81 8.93
N VAL A 401 -29.34 -17.55 9.00
CA VAL A 401 -29.99 -16.46 9.72
C VAL A 401 -30.39 -15.41 8.69
N ALA A 402 -31.68 -15.18 8.53
CA ALA A 402 -32.15 -14.06 7.72
C ALA A 402 -31.92 -12.75 8.48
N MET A 403 -31.30 -11.78 7.81
CA MET A 403 -31.12 -10.43 8.36
C MET A 403 -32.32 -9.59 7.90
N LEU A 404 -33.31 -9.50 8.77
CA LEU A 404 -34.52 -8.71 8.57
C LEU A 404 -34.34 -7.30 9.14
N ASP A 405 -35.05 -6.32 8.58
CA ASP A 405 -35.05 -4.97 9.13
C ASP A 405 -35.74 -4.95 10.48
N ALA A 406 -35.30 -4.04 11.36
CA ALA A 406 -35.67 -4.05 12.78
C ALA A 406 -37.19 -3.98 13.05
N GLU A 407 -37.98 -3.48 12.09
CA GLU A 407 -39.44 -3.42 12.21
C GLU A 407 -40.13 -4.79 12.09
N GLU A 408 -39.51 -5.79 11.45
CA GLU A 408 -40.17 -7.08 11.17
C GLU A 408 -40.08 -8.10 12.31
N ARG A 409 -39.19 -7.91 13.29
CA ARG A 409 -39.06 -8.84 14.45
C ARG A 409 -40.02 -8.54 15.60
N ALA A 410 -40.77 -7.43 15.52
CA ALA A 410 -41.70 -6.98 16.56
C ALA A 410 -43.18 -7.37 16.28
N ALA A 411 -43.44 -8.15 15.22
CA ALA A 411 -44.71 -8.79 14.92
C ALA A 411 -44.58 -10.31 15.14
#